data_AF-A0A0A8E838-F1
#
_entry.id   AF-A0A0A8E838-F1
#
_cell.length_a   1.000
_cell.length_b   1.000
_cell.length_c   1.000
_cell.angle_alpha   90.00
_cell.angle_beta   90.00
_cell.angle_gamma   90.00
#
_symmetry.space_group_name_H-M   'P 1'
#
loop_
_entity.id
_entity.type
_entity.pdbx_description
1 polymer ?
#
loop_
_entity_poly.entity_id
_entity_poly.type
_entity_poly.pdbx_seq_one_letter_code
_entity_poly.pdbx_strand_id
1 'polypeptide(L)'
;MKLEIKLTNKVKNSFLSFSFKNKKKIRIKIPIFIVFFRIKTSKYLNFRLSVNLKLKYFKNFLLWLSSENLIAKNQVFQEKVAKNKVFCLKLANNLHILLWKYDFEKALICIENNEDFTNWFDKNFRVFETEIEKYSKLFLCTTDTVPGIGSFYENLDFMALFAIKNRDFSKKIVTLVANLGQIKPLITKKNYQKLKKISKNFWPGATTLIIEGQSFRIPNQLPLLEILKKNGPAFVTSANISNQKLLNFVAARKKFWQICKIFNFQEGSGKPSKIYDIDTKKWIRK
;
A
#
# COMPACT_ATOMS: atom_id res chain seq x y z
N MET A 1 -4.51 12.76 29.13
CA MET A 1 -3.95 11.43 29.46
C MET A 1 -2.44 11.59 29.68
N LYS A 2 -1.91 11.36 30.89
CA LYS A 2 -0.46 11.42 31.14
C LYS A 2 0.12 10.02 30.87
N LEU A 3 0.94 9.90 29.84
CA LEU A 3 1.63 8.66 29.47
C LEU A 3 3.02 8.69 30.15
N GLU A 4 3.23 7.83 31.14
CA GLU A 4 4.54 7.65 31.79
C GLU A 4 5.18 6.36 31.29
N ILE A 5 6.05 6.47 30.28
CA ILE A 5 6.85 5.36 29.77
C ILE A 5 8.13 5.28 30.62
N LYS A 6 8.19 4.27 31.47
CA LYS A 6 9.43 3.86 32.14
C LYS A 6 10.08 2.76 31.27
N LEU A 7 11.40 2.77 31.16
CA LEU A 7 12.19 1.79 30.42
C LEU A 7 13.17 1.15 31.39
N THR A 8 13.14 -0.18 31.51
CA THR A 8 14.05 -0.95 32.37
C THR A 8 14.75 -2.03 31.56
N ASN A 9 16.09 -1.96 31.51
CA ASN A 9 16.94 -2.98 30.89
C ASN A 9 17.32 -4.02 31.96
N LYS A 10 17.08 -5.30 31.69
CA LYS A 10 17.34 -6.40 32.65
C LYS A 10 18.83 -6.65 32.94
N VAL A 11 19.75 -6.13 32.12
CA VAL A 11 21.19 -6.47 32.20
C VAL A 11 22.02 -5.42 32.95
N LYS A 12 21.54 -4.17 33.05
CA LYS A 12 22.16 -3.12 33.87
C LYS A 12 21.05 -2.25 34.43
N ASN A 13 20.92 -2.24 35.77
CA ASN A 13 20.03 -1.39 36.56
C ASN A 13 20.16 0.10 36.19
N SER A 14 19.54 0.49 35.08
CA SER A 14 19.56 1.85 34.54
C SER A 14 18.12 2.23 34.24
N PHE A 15 17.61 3.14 35.05
CA PHE A 15 16.24 3.63 34.97
C PHE A 15 16.20 4.85 34.06
N LEU A 16 15.38 4.79 33.00
CA LEU A 16 15.02 5.96 32.20
C LEU A 16 13.51 6.16 32.26
N SER A 17 13.08 7.27 32.86
CA SER A 17 11.68 7.72 32.89
C SER A 17 11.52 8.91 31.95
N PHE A 18 10.62 8.81 30.97
CA PHE A 18 10.25 9.95 30.13
C PHE A 18 8.86 10.45 30.53
N SER A 19 8.76 11.71 30.95
CA SER A 19 7.48 12.41 31.09
C SER A 19 7.32 13.37 29.91
N PHE A 20 6.21 13.27 29.18
CA PHE A 20 5.88 14.24 28.15
C PHE A 20 5.39 15.54 28.81
N LYS A 21 6.36 16.38 29.19
CA LYS A 21 6.17 17.85 29.29
C LYS A 21 7.48 18.63 29.15
N ASN A 22 8.67 18.06 29.36
CA ASN A 22 9.96 18.74 29.12
C ASN A 22 11.13 17.76 28.83
N LYS A 23 12.19 18.29 28.20
CA LYS A 23 13.04 17.65 27.15
C LYS A 23 14.29 16.87 27.61
N LYS A 24 14.57 15.75 26.90
CA LYS A 24 15.87 15.02 26.64
C LYS A 24 16.56 14.36 27.87
N LYS A 25 17.34 13.26 27.80
CA LYS A 25 18.14 12.61 26.72
C LYS A 25 18.22 11.07 26.92
N ILE A 26 18.63 10.38 25.85
CA ILE A 26 18.67 8.91 25.65
C ILE A 26 20.12 8.41 25.61
N ARG A 27 20.42 7.21 26.15
CA ARG A 27 21.44 6.31 25.57
C ARG A 27 21.05 4.84 25.77
N ILE A 28 21.13 4.08 24.69
CA ILE A 28 20.58 2.72 24.57
C ILE A 28 21.68 1.79 24.08
N LYS A 29 21.94 0.74 24.86
CA LYS A 29 22.59 -0.50 24.47
C LYS A 29 21.67 -1.62 24.99
N ILE A 30 21.02 -2.30 24.04
CA ILE A 30 20.04 -3.42 24.14
C ILE A 30 20.40 -4.38 25.32
N PRO A 31 19.47 -5.07 26.07
CA PRO A 31 18.25 -5.78 25.61
C PRO A 31 16.96 -5.62 26.45
N ILE A 32 15.82 -6.00 25.82
CA ILE A 32 14.44 -6.16 26.34
C ILE A 32 13.89 -4.94 27.10
N PHE A 33 12.91 -4.26 26.50
CA PHE A 33 12.26 -3.09 27.09
C PHE A 33 10.94 -3.48 27.77
N ILE A 34 10.74 -3.05 29.01
CA ILE A 34 9.42 -2.98 29.64
C ILE A 34 8.97 -1.52 29.50
N VAL A 35 7.76 -1.29 28.96
CA VAL A 35 7.18 0.06 28.90
C VAL A 35 6.02 0.15 29.86
N PHE A 36 6.15 1.05 30.83
CA PHE A 36 5.11 1.31 31.81
C PHE A 36 4.06 2.27 31.20
N PHE A 37 2.81 2.10 31.59
CA PHE A 37 1.75 3.07 31.31
C PHE A 37 1.02 3.32 32.63
N ARG A 38 1.09 4.54 33.15
CA ARG A 38 0.32 4.93 34.33
C ARG A 38 -1.08 5.39 33.91
N ILE A 39 -1.91 4.44 33.50
CA ILE A 39 -3.36 4.64 33.52
C ILE A 39 -3.80 4.54 34.99
N LYS A 40 -4.91 5.17 35.39
CA LYS A 40 -5.43 5.14 36.77
C LYS A 40 -5.85 3.73 37.28
N THR A 41 -5.27 2.65 36.72
CA THR A 41 -5.40 1.24 37.10
C THR A 41 -4.01 0.59 37.14
N SER A 42 -3.73 -0.18 38.19
CA SER A 42 -2.42 -0.64 38.67
C SER A 42 -1.71 -1.73 37.84
N LYS A 43 -1.98 -1.88 36.54
CA LYS A 43 -1.45 -3.01 35.73
C LYS A 43 -0.22 -2.62 34.91
N TYR A 44 0.86 -3.38 35.06
CA TYR A 44 2.12 -3.24 34.31
C TYR A 44 2.03 -3.88 32.92
N LEU A 45 2.66 -3.29 31.89
CA LEU A 45 2.82 -3.88 30.56
C LEU A 45 4.28 -4.27 30.33
N ASN A 46 4.51 -5.55 29.99
CA ASN A 46 5.84 -6.09 29.68
C ASN A 46 5.93 -6.35 28.19
N PHE A 47 7.08 -6.10 27.55
CA PHE A 47 7.29 -6.42 26.13
C PHE A 47 8.47 -7.39 26.00
N ARG A 48 8.33 -8.44 25.18
CA ARG A 48 9.34 -9.52 25.08
C ARG A 48 9.92 -9.68 23.68
N LEU A 49 9.10 -9.52 22.64
CA LEU A 49 9.54 -9.57 21.26
C LEU A 49 9.75 -8.16 20.72
N SER A 50 10.79 -7.98 19.90
CA SER A 50 11.02 -6.76 19.15
C SER A 50 11.35 -7.04 17.70
N VAL A 51 10.68 -6.37 16.76
CA VAL A 51 10.92 -6.48 15.32
C VAL A 51 11.19 -5.10 14.70
N ASN A 52 11.92 -5.07 13.59
CA ASN A 52 12.22 -3.83 12.88
C ASN A 52 11.27 -3.65 11.69
N LEU A 53 10.63 -2.49 11.61
CA LEU A 53 9.78 -2.11 10.49
C LEU A 53 10.40 -0.94 9.73
N LYS A 54 10.60 -1.10 8.42
CA LYS A 54 10.98 0.04 7.56
C LYS A 54 9.85 1.09 7.61
N LEU A 55 10.15 2.34 7.94
CA LEU A 55 9.17 3.43 8.08
C LEU A 55 8.35 3.65 6.81
N LYS A 56 8.92 3.39 5.62
CA LYS A 56 8.18 3.42 4.35
C LYS A 56 7.01 2.42 4.30
N TYR A 57 7.02 1.37 5.12
CA TYR A 57 5.95 0.37 5.23
C TYR A 57 5.01 0.63 6.39
N PHE A 58 5.19 1.71 7.15
CA PHE A 58 4.38 1.99 8.34
C PHE A 58 2.87 2.04 8.06
N LYS A 59 2.46 2.68 6.96
CA LYS A 59 1.04 2.72 6.57
C LYS A 59 0.52 1.34 6.16
N ASN A 60 1.34 0.54 5.49
CA ASN A 60 1.01 -0.83 5.09
C ASN A 60 0.84 -1.73 6.32
N PHE A 61 1.72 -1.60 7.30
CA PHE A 61 1.66 -2.30 8.58
C PHE A 61 0.34 -2.02 9.33
N LEU A 62 -0.08 -0.76 9.43
CA LEU A 62 -1.38 -0.43 10.05
C LEU A 62 -2.56 -1.04 9.31
N LEU A 63 -2.51 -1.07 7.96
CA LEU A 63 -3.57 -1.67 7.16
C LEU A 63 -3.60 -3.19 7.29
N TRP A 64 -2.44 -3.83 7.42
CA TRP A 64 -2.30 -5.25 7.73
C TRP A 64 -2.86 -5.58 9.12
N LEU A 65 -2.50 -4.85 10.17
CA LEU A 65 -3.11 -5.02 11.50
C LEU A 65 -4.64 -4.90 11.44
N SER A 66 -5.16 -4.00 10.60
CA SER A 66 -6.60 -3.87 10.39
C SER A 66 -7.20 -5.04 9.61
N SER A 67 -6.46 -5.70 8.70
CA SER A 67 -6.95 -6.90 8.00
C SER A 67 -6.99 -8.12 8.91
N GLU A 68 -6.09 -8.18 9.88
CA GLU A 68 -6.06 -9.20 10.94
C GLU A 68 -7.03 -8.90 12.10
N ASN A 69 -7.91 -7.91 11.97
CA ASN A 69 -8.85 -7.45 13.01
C ASN A 69 -8.19 -7.04 14.35
N LEU A 70 -6.89 -6.70 14.35
CA LEU A 70 -6.17 -6.31 15.56
C LEU A 70 -6.41 -4.85 15.95
N ILE A 71 -6.82 -4.00 15.02
CA ILE A 71 -7.17 -2.61 15.29
C ILE A 71 -8.46 -2.19 14.59
N ALA A 72 -9.21 -1.29 15.22
CA ALA A 72 -10.38 -0.68 14.60
C ALA A 72 -9.96 0.28 13.48
N LYS A 73 -10.70 0.25 12.36
CA LYS A 73 -10.41 1.02 11.12
C LYS A 73 -10.26 2.54 11.32
N ASN A 74 -10.80 3.08 12.42
CA ASN A 74 -10.83 4.51 12.72
C ASN A 74 -9.92 4.93 13.89
N GLN A 75 -9.23 3.99 14.54
CA GLN A 75 -8.36 4.26 15.72
C GLN A 75 -6.92 4.61 15.34
N VAL A 76 -6.65 4.96 14.08
CA VAL A 76 -5.31 5.43 13.68
C VAL A 76 -5.14 6.86 14.17
N PHE A 77 -4.72 6.99 15.44
CA PHE A 77 -4.52 8.26 16.12
C PHE A 77 -3.60 9.20 15.35
N GLN A 78 -4.08 10.40 15.07
CA GLN A 78 -3.26 11.57 14.76
C GLN A 78 -2.96 12.30 16.07
N GLU A 79 -1.70 12.25 16.52
CA GLU A 79 -1.18 13.30 17.41
C GLU A 79 0.06 13.94 16.77
N LYS A 80 0.05 15.28 16.71
CA LYS A 80 1.22 16.13 16.42
C LYS A 80 2.28 15.81 17.47
N VAL A 81 3.46 15.37 17.07
CA VAL A 81 4.52 15.08 18.08
C VAL A 81 5.92 15.40 17.55
N ALA A 82 6.82 15.72 18.49
CA ALA A 82 8.19 16.15 18.32
C ALA A 82 9.17 15.05 17.83
N LYS A 83 10.44 15.46 17.62
CA LYS A 83 11.50 14.81 16.81
C LYS A 83 11.85 13.33 17.11
N ASN A 84 11.52 12.78 18.29
CA ASN A 84 11.69 11.35 18.61
C ASN A 84 10.37 10.81 19.16
N LYS A 85 9.72 9.83 18.51
CA LYS A 85 8.39 9.34 18.94
C LYS A 85 8.41 7.87 19.29
N VAL A 86 8.10 7.60 20.55
CA VAL A 86 7.53 6.34 21.01
C VAL A 86 6.02 6.55 21.10
N PHE A 87 5.22 5.59 20.64
CA PHE A 87 3.78 5.56 20.85
C PHE A 87 3.31 4.13 21.10
N CYS A 88 2.18 4.00 21.78
CA CYS A 88 1.60 2.71 22.12
C CYS A 88 0.25 2.56 21.42
N LEU A 89 0.06 1.42 20.76
CA LEU A 89 -1.15 1.06 20.08
C LEU A 89 -1.85 -0.02 20.89
N LYS A 90 -3.02 0.30 21.46
CA LYS A 90 -3.90 -0.68 22.07
C LYS A 90 -4.66 -1.42 20.97
N LEU A 91 -4.63 -2.75 21.03
CA LEU A 91 -5.28 -3.65 20.08
C LEU A 91 -6.68 -4.05 20.55
N ALA A 92 -7.47 -4.62 19.64
CA ALA A 92 -8.83 -5.09 19.89
C ALA A 92 -8.90 -6.23 20.93
N ASN A 93 -7.85 -7.06 21.02
CA ASN A 93 -7.70 -8.10 22.03
C ASN A 93 -7.18 -7.58 23.39
N ASN A 94 -7.19 -6.27 23.61
CA ASN A 94 -6.66 -5.57 24.78
C ASN A 94 -5.14 -5.67 25.01
N LEU A 95 -4.38 -6.31 24.11
CA LEU A 95 -2.92 -6.27 24.12
C LEU A 95 -2.41 -4.96 23.51
N HIS A 96 -1.12 -4.70 23.70
CA HIS A 96 -0.48 -3.47 23.26
C HIS A 96 0.74 -3.73 22.38
N ILE A 97 0.94 -2.85 21.41
CA ILE A 97 2.15 -2.77 20.61
C ILE A 97 2.82 -1.43 20.88
N LEU A 98 4.08 -1.46 21.26
CA LEU A 98 4.91 -0.27 21.33
C LEU A 98 5.58 -0.03 19.99
N LEU A 99 5.52 1.20 19.48
CA LEU A 99 6.17 1.63 18.27
C LEU A 99 7.15 2.75 18.60
N TRP A 100 8.42 2.52 18.30
CA TRP A 100 9.48 3.49 18.54
C TRP A 100 10.22 3.82 17.25
N LYS A 101 9.98 5.03 16.74
CA LYS A 101 10.81 5.61 15.68
C LYS A 101 12.15 6.01 16.30
N TYR A 102 13.17 5.19 16.08
CA TYR A 102 14.51 5.42 16.63
C TYR A 102 15.48 6.02 15.60
N ASP A 103 15.21 5.87 14.29
CA ASP A 103 15.96 6.53 13.22
C ASP A 103 15.04 7.07 12.09
N PHE A 104 15.62 7.50 10.97
CA PHE A 104 14.88 8.06 9.82
C PHE A 104 14.31 7.03 8.86
N GLU A 105 14.72 5.76 8.96
CA GLU A 105 14.38 4.68 8.03
C GLU A 105 13.54 3.57 8.65
N LYS A 106 13.61 3.38 9.96
CA LYS A 106 13.09 2.23 10.69
C LYS A 106 12.39 2.65 11.99
N ALA A 107 11.43 1.82 12.39
CA ALA A 107 10.80 1.82 13.68
C ALA A 107 11.02 0.45 14.33
N LEU A 108 11.29 0.46 15.63
CA LEU A 108 11.26 -0.74 16.46
C LEU A 108 9.82 -0.96 16.92
N ILE A 109 9.32 -2.17 16.75
CA ILE A 109 8.03 -2.61 17.24
C ILE A 109 8.29 -3.55 18.41
N CYS A 110 7.78 -3.25 19.60
CA CYS A 110 7.82 -4.17 20.73
C CYS A 110 6.42 -4.72 21.01
N ILE A 111 6.34 -6.04 21.24
CA ILE A 111 5.08 -6.76 21.42
C ILE A 111 4.90 -7.13 22.89
N GLU A 112 3.70 -6.85 23.43
CA GLU A 112 3.34 -7.19 24.81
C GLU A 112 3.53 -8.69 25.06
N ASN A 113 4.09 -9.02 26.22
CA ASN A 113 4.49 -10.37 26.61
C ASN A 113 3.25 -11.22 26.93
N ASN A 114 2.71 -11.82 25.89
CA ASN A 114 1.75 -12.92 25.92
C ASN A 114 2.27 -13.99 24.96
N GLU A 115 2.44 -15.22 25.42
CA GLU A 115 3.15 -16.27 24.67
C GLU A 115 2.48 -16.58 23.33
N ASP A 116 1.18 -16.83 23.33
CA ASP A 116 0.41 -17.12 22.12
C ASP A 116 0.45 -15.97 21.12
N PHE A 117 0.19 -14.74 21.59
CA PHE A 117 0.19 -13.57 20.72
C PHE A 117 1.59 -13.26 20.18
N THR A 118 2.63 -13.45 20.97
CA THR A 118 4.02 -13.22 20.56
C THR A 118 4.42 -14.18 19.46
N ASN A 119 4.14 -15.48 19.65
CA ASN A 119 4.43 -16.52 18.66
C ASN A 119 3.63 -16.31 17.38
N TRP A 120 2.35 -15.98 17.50
CA TRP A 120 1.51 -15.62 16.36
C TRP A 120 2.05 -14.38 15.63
N PHE A 121 2.43 -13.33 16.35
CA PHE A 121 2.89 -12.08 15.75
C PHE A 121 4.20 -12.28 14.99
N ASP A 122 5.20 -12.98 15.56
CA ASP A 122 6.47 -13.23 14.87
C ASP A 122 6.24 -13.96 13.53
N LYS A 123 5.43 -15.03 13.55
CA LYS A 123 5.12 -15.80 12.34
C LYS A 123 4.41 -14.94 11.29
N ASN A 124 3.37 -14.20 11.67
CA ASN A 124 2.58 -13.43 10.71
C ASN A 124 3.27 -12.13 10.28
N PHE A 125 4.15 -11.56 11.10
CA PHE A 125 4.98 -10.42 10.70
C PHE A 125 5.95 -10.79 9.56
N ARG A 126 6.52 -12.00 9.59
CA ARG A 126 7.33 -12.50 8.46
C ARG A 126 6.49 -12.64 7.20
N VAL A 127 5.28 -13.17 7.30
CA VAL A 127 4.33 -13.24 6.17
C VAL A 127 4.04 -11.84 5.63
N PHE A 128 3.83 -10.85 6.51
CA PHE A 128 3.65 -9.45 6.13
C PHE A 128 4.84 -8.92 5.30
N GLU A 129 6.07 -9.18 5.74
CA GLU A 129 7.27 -8.75 5.01
C GLU A 129 7.38 -9.42 3.65
N THR A 130 7.19 -10.74 3.60
CA THR A 130 7.21 -11.52 2.35
C THR A 130 6.16 -11.05 1.36
N GLU A 131 4.95 -10.75 1.82
CA GLU A 131 3.86 -10.27 0.97
C GLU A 131 4.15 -8.87 0.42
N ILE A 132 4.72 -7.95 1.21
CA ILE A 132 5.16 -6.64 0.70
C ILE A 132 6.24 -6.81 -0.38
N GLU A 133 7.20 -7.69 -0.16
CA GLU A 133 8.29 -7.93 -1.10
C GLU A 133 7.78 -8.52 -2.42
N LYS A 134 6.92 -9.54 -2.32
CA LYS A 134 6.27 -10.22 -3.45
C LYS A 134 5.52 -9.25 -4.38
N TYR A 135 4.90 -8.20 -3.82
CA TYR A 135 4.13 -7.21 -4.59
C TYR A 135 4.87 -5.87 -4.76
N SER A 136 6.18 -5.82 -4.51
CA SER A 136 7.00 -4.60 -4.52
C SER A 136 7.08 -3.89 -5.88
N LYS A 137 6.92 -4.65 -6.98
CA LYS A 137 6.93 -4.12 -8.36
C LYS A 137 5.59 -3.52 -8.79
N LEU A 138 4.51 -3.81 -8.06
CA LEU A 138 3.19 -3.29 -8.36
C LEU A 138 2.99 -1.87 -7.81
N PHE A 139 2.05 -1.15 -8.42
CA PHE A 139 1.54 0.12 -7.91
C PHE A 139 0.02 0.13 -7.84
N LEU A 140 -0.52 0.96 -6.95
CA LEU A 140 -1.95 1.28 -6.85
C LEU A 140 -2.13 2.76 -7.18
N CYS A 141 -3.01 3.09 -8.12
CA CYS A 141 -3.27 4.47 -8.52
C CYS A 141 -4.75 4.83 -8.59
N THR A 142 -5.08 6.12 -8.46
CA THR A 142 -6.34 6.62 -9.01
C THR A 142 -6.23 6.79 -10.52
N THR A 143 -7.35 6.62 -11.22
CA THR A 143 -7.47 6.92 -12.66
C THR A 143 -8.72 7.78 -12.88
N ASP A 144 -8.88 8.32 -14.10
CA ASP A 144 -10.08 9.01 -14.60
C ASP A 144 -11.36 8.14 -14.59
N THR A 145 -11.22 6.84 -14.36
CA THR A 145 -12.31 5.86 -14.25
C THR A 145 -12.43 5.31 -12.84
N VAL A 146 -11.89 4.12 -12.62
CA VAL A 146 -11.81 3.45 -11.33
C VAL A 146 -10.35 3.32 -10.89
N PRO A 147 -10.06 3.17 -9.59
CA PRO A 147 -8.71 2.87 -9.12
C PRO A 147 -8.11 1.67 -9.84
N GLY A 148 -6.80 1.71 -10.10
CA GLY A 148 -6.07 0.68 -10.85
C GLY A 148 -4.90 0.11 -10.07
N ILE A 149 -4.65 -1.19 -10.24
CA ILE A 149 -3.40 -1.85 -9.87
C ILE A 149 -2.64 -2.14 -11.16
N GLY A 150 -1.34 -1.85 -11.18
CA GLY A 150 -0.53 -2.11 -12.35
C GLY A 150 0.94 -2.34 -12.08
N SER A 151 1.65 -2.63 -13.17
CA SER A 151 3.11 -2.77 -13.22
C SER A 151 3.61 -2.08 -14.48
N PHE A 152 4.69 -1.32 -14.38
CA PHE A 152 5.31 -0.70 -15.55
C PHE A 152 6.00 -1.76 -16.41
N TYR A 153 6.20 -1.46 -17.70
CA TYR A 153 6.86 -2.36 -18.63
C TYR A 153 8.32 -2.64 -18.24
N GLU A 154 9.03 -1.61 -17.76
CA GLU A 154 10.44 -1.71 -17.37
C GLU A 154 10.69 -2.75 -16.27
N ASN A 155 9.76 -2.87 -15.31
CA ASN A 155 9.87 -3.76 -14.15
C ASN A 155 8.67 -4.69 -14.03
N LEU A 156 8.18 -5.17 -15.18
CA LEU A 156 6.92 -5.90 -15.30
C LEU A 156 6.88 -7.17 -14.45
N ASP A 157 5.82 -7.31 -13.68
CA ASP A 157 5.53 -8.52 -12.91
C ASP A 157 4.07 -8.96 -13.12
N PHE A 158 3.85 -9.72 -14.18
CA PHE A 158 2.52 -10.27 -14.47
C PHE A 158 2.07 -11.23 -13.39
N MET A 159 2.95 -12.12 -12.92
CA MET A 159 2.60 -13.12 -11.92
C MET A 159 2.06 -12.47 -10.65
N ALA A 160 2.72 -11.42 -10.16
CA ALA A 160 2.25 -10.62 -9.04
C ALA A 160 0.89 -9.95 -9.34
N LEU A 161 0.74 -9.34 -10.51
CA LEU A 161 -0.49 -8.63 -10.91
C LEU A 161 -1.72 -9.56 -11.01
N PHE A 162 -1.54 -10.78 -11.52
CA PHE A 162 -2.59 -11.79 -11.58
C PHE A 162 -2.86 -12.40 -10.19
N ALA A 163 -1.82 -12.76 -9.44
CA ALA A 163 -1.93 -13.37 -8.13
C ALA A 163 -2.64 -12.47 -7.11
N ILE A 164 -2.28 -11.18 -7.03
CA ILE A 164 -2.87 -10.26 -6.03
C ILE A 164 -4.38 -10.08 -6.21
N LYS A 165 -4.89 -10.33 -7.42
CA LYS A 165 -6.30 -10.16 -7.78
C LYS A 165 -7.08 -11.47 -7.83
N ASN A 166 -6.42 -12.60 -7.63
CA ASN A 166 -6.94 -13.92 -7.98
C ASN A 166 -7.55 -13.92 -9.40
N ARG A 167 -6.77 -13.43 -10.37
CA ARG A 167 -7.21 -13.22 -11.75
C ARG A 167 -6.72 -14.39 -12.62
N ASP A 168 -7.62 -14.88 -13.47
CA ASP A 168 -7.31 -15.83 -14.53
C ASP A 168 -6.40 -15.21 -15.60
N PHE A 169 -5.35 -15.94 -15.99
CA PHE A 169 -4.35 -15.52 -16.99
C PHE A 169 -4.92 -15.29 -18.39
N SER A 170 -6.04 -15.92 -18.75
CA SER A 170 -6.74 -15.71 -20.02
C SER A 170 -7.33 -14.30 -20.17
N LYS A 171 -7.56 -13.59 -19.06
CA LYS A 171 -8.20 -12.27 -19.08
C LYS A 171 -7.20 -11.16 -19.44
N LYS A 172 -7.29 -10.66 -20.67
CA LYS A 172 -6.49 -9.53 -21.19
C LYS A 172 -6.45 -8.33 -20.23
N ILE A 173 -5.29 -7.69 -20.12
CA ILE A 173 -5.04 -6.50 -19.28
C ILE A 173 -4.89 -5.29 -20.18
N VAL A 174 -5.32 -4.13 -19.70
CA VAL A 174 -5.20 -2.86 -20.44
C VAL A 174 -3.82 -2.28 -20.24
N THR A 175 -3.17 -1.88 -21.33
CA THR A 175 -1.97 -1.05 -21.28
C THR A 175 -2.36 0.41 -21.22
N LEU A 176 -2.05 1.08 -20.12
CA LEU A 176 -2.10 2.53 -20.04
C LEU A 176 -0.83 3.12 -20.63
N VAL A 177 -1.00 4.12 -21.49
CA VAL A 177 0.07 4.89 -22.11
C VAL A 177 -0.13 6.39 -21.90
N ALA A 178 0.97 7.13 -21.86
CA ALA A 178 0.94 8.58 -21.76
C ALA A 178 0.56 9.28 -23.07
N ASN A 179 0.94 8.70 -24.20
CA ASN A 179 0.72 9.26 -25.53
C ASN A 179 0.82 8.16 -26.61
N LEU A 180 0.44 8.50 -27.83
CA LEU A 180 0.51 7.56 -28.96
C LEU A 180 1.93 7.09 -29.29
N GLY A 181 2.95 7.91 -29.01
CA GLY A 181 4.35 7.54 -29.26
C GLY A 181 4.78 6.28 -28.52
N GLN A 182 4.22 6.05 -27.33
CA GLN A 182 4.46 4.83 -26.55
C GLN A 182 3.79 3.57 -27.13
N ILE A 183 2.77 3.72 -27.99
CA ILE A 183 2.10 2.59 -28.66
C ILE A 183 2.81 2.24 -29.96
N LYS A 184 3.43 3.22 -30.64
CA LYS A 184 4.10 3.06 -31.94
C LYS A 184 5.03 1.84 -32.03
N PRO A 185 5.89 1.51 -31.04
CA PRO A 185 6.75 0.33 -31.11
C PRO A 185 6.05 -1.00 -30.78
N LEU A 186 4.79 -0.97 -30.31
CA LEU A 186 4.06 -2.14 -29.83
C LEU A 186 3.14 -2.78 -30.87
N ILE A 187 2.91 -2.10 -32.00
CA ILE A 187 1.99 -2.55 -33.07
C ILE A 187 2.57 -2.23 -34.45
N THR A 188 2.02 -2.83 -35.50
CA THR A 188 2.48 -2.56 -36.87
C THR A 188 2.24 -1.11 -37.30
N LYS A 189 3.10 -0.59 -38.20
CA LYS A 189 2.98 0.78 -38.75
C LYS A 189 1.59 1.05 -39.35
N LYS A 190 1.00 0.06 -40.04
CA LYS A 190 -0.35 0.15 -40.63
C LYS A 190 -1.41 0.36 -39.55
N ASN A 191 -1.40 -0.48 -38.52
CA ASN A 191 -2.36 -0.39 -37.43
C ASN A 191 -2.13 0.83 -36.52
N TYR A 192 -0.89 1.29 -36.39
CA TYR A 192 -0.61 2.56 -35.71
C TYR A 192 -1.32 3.75 -36.37
N GLN A 193 -1.31 3.85 -37.71
CA GLN A 193 -2.03 4.92 -38.42
C GLN A 193 -3.55 4.79 -38.25
N LYS A 194 -4.08 3.56 -38.33
CA LYS A 194 -5.50 3.27 -38.08
C LYS A 194 -5.92 3.69 -36.66
N LEU A 195 -5.15 3.28 -35.66
CA LEU A 195 -5.36 3.63 -34.26
C LEU A 195 -5.32 5.15 -34.06
N LYS A 196 -4.28 5.83 -34.58
CA LYS A 196 -4.12 7.29 -34.48
C LYS A 196 -5.32 8.06 -35.04
N LYS A 197 -5.93 7.58 -36.14
CA LYS A 197 -7.13 8.20 -36.71
C LYS A 197 -8.35 8.03 -35.79
N ILE A 198 -8.58 6.80 -35.32
CA ILE A 198 -9.74 6.45 -34.49
C ILE A 198 -9.65 7.09 -33.10
N SER A 199 -8.45 7.10 -32.49
CA SER A 199 -8.26 7.55 -31.11
C SER A 199 -8.57 9.03 -30.89
N LYS A 200 -8.57 9.87 -31.93
CA LYS A 200 -8.92 11.30 -31.83
C LYS A 200 -10.30 11.55 -31.21
N ASN A 201 -11.23 10.61 -31.40
CA ASN A 201 -12.59 10.74 -30.90
C ASN A 201 -12.75 10.23 -29.46
N PHE A 202 -11.71 9.62 -28.88
CA PHE A 202 -11.82 8.86 -27.64
C PHE A 202 -10.76 9.20 -26.59
N TRP A 203 -9.56 9.62 -27.01
CA TRP A 203 -8.41 9.83 -26.15
C TRP A 203 -7.93 11.28 -26.13
N PRO A 204 -7.46 11.78 -24.96
CA PRO A 204 -7.45 11.11 -23.66
C PRO A 204 -8.86 10.87 -23.09
N GLY A 205 -9.08 9.74 -22.40
CA GLY A 205 -10.38 9.48 -21.76
C GLY A 205 -10.70 8.03 -21.44
N ALA A 206 -11.95 7.82 -21.01
CA ALA A 206 -12.49 6.58 -20.46
C ALA A 206 -12.87 5.52 -21.52
N THR A 207 -12.14 5.44 -22.63
CA THR A 207 -12.35 4.40 -23.65
C THR A 207 -11.06 3.61 -23.86
N THR A 208 -11.14 2.29 -23.78
CA THR A 208 -10.06 1.37 -24.14
C THR A 208 -10.26 0.94 -25.59
N LEU A 209 -9.20 1.00 -26.40
CA LEU A 209 -9.22 0.55 -27.78
C LEU A 209 -8.41 -0.74 -27.91
N ILE A 210 -8.99 -1.77 -28.52
CA ILE A 210 -8.29 -3.01 -28.86
C ILE A 210 -7.84 -2.95 -30.31
N ILE A 211 -6.57 -3.24 -30.57
CA ILE A 211 -6.00 -3.38 -31.92
C ILE A 211 -4.85 -4.38 -31.88
N GLU A 212 -4.73 -5.23 -32.89
CA GLU A 212 -3.82 -6.39 -32.90
C GLU A 212 -4.00 -7.28 -31.66
N GLY A 213 -5.25 -7.39 -31.19
CA GLY A 213 -5.57 -8.11 -29.96
C GLY A 213 -5.02 -7.49 -28.67
N GLN A 214 -4.32 -6.36 -28.73
CA GLN A 214 -3.77 -5.63 -27.58
C GLN A 214 -4.70 -4.48 -27.17
N SER A 215 -4.84 -4.24 -25.86
CA SER A 215 -5.75 -3.23 -25.30
C SER A 215 -4.98 -2.00 -24.83
N PHE A 216 -5.26 -0.83 -25.40
CA PHE A 216 -4.60 0.43 -25.02
C PHE A 216 -5.58 1.46 -24.47
N ARG A 217 -5.10 2.39 -23.65
CA ARG A 217 -5.83 3.59 -23.26
C ARG A 217 -4.88 4.73 -22.87
N ILE A 218 -5.19 5.95 -23.31
CA ILE A 218 -4.60 7.18 -22.76
C ILE A 218 -5.60 7.76 -21.75
N PRO A 219 -5.35 7.67 -20.42
CA PRO A 219 -6.28 8.18 -19.41
C PRO A 219 -6.32 9.72 -19.41
N ASN A 220 -7.49 10.32 -19.18
CA ASN A 220 -7.63 11.76 -19.01
C ASN A 220 -7.32 12.19 -17.56
N GLN A 221 -6.07 11.99 -17.14
CA GLN A 221 -5.61 12.38 -15.81
C GLN A 221 -4.14 12.80 -15.86
N LEU A 222 -3.90 14.12 -15.89
CA LEU A 222 -2.57 14.69 -16.10
C LEU A 222 -1.48 14.11 -15.18
N PRO A 223 -1.67 14.02 -13.84
CA PRO A 223 -0.63 13.44 -12.98
C PRO A 223 -0.29 11.98 -13.31
N LEU A 224 -1.27 11.17 -13.74
CA LEU A 224 -1.03 9.80 -14.15
C LEU A 224 -0.29 9.73 -15.49
N LEU A 225 -0.60 10.63 -16.43
CA LEU A 225 0.13 10.75 -17.69
C LEU A 225 1.61 11.08 -17.44
N GLU A 226 1.93 11.98 -16.51
CA GLU A 226 3.33 12.29 -16.16
C GLU A 226 4.07 11.09 -15.58
N ILE A 227 3.43 10.29 -14.74
CA ILE A 227 4.00 9.03 -14.25
C ILE A 227 4.28 8.06 -15.40
N LEU A 228 3.35 7.91 -16.35
CA LEU A 228 3.52 7.05 -17.53
C LEU A 228 4.58 7.58 -18.51
N LYS A 229 4.75 8.91 -18.64
CA LYS A 229 5.84 9.50 -19.43
C LYS A 229 7.20 9.14 -18.83
N LYS A 230 7.31 9.25 -17.50
CA LYS A 230 8.56 9.02 -16.77
C LYS A 230 8.96 7.54 -16.70
N ASN A 231 8.00 6.64 -16.48
CA ASN A 231 8.27 5.21 -16.21
C ASN A 231 7.93 4.30 -17.41
N GLY A 232 7.43 4.87 -18.51
CA GLY A 232 6.92 4.11 -19.64
C GLY A 232 5.49 3.57 -19.45
N PRO A 233 5.00 2.79 -20.44
CA PRO A 233 3.69 2.15 -20.39
C PRO A 233 3.54 1.24 -19.17
N ALA A 234 2.29 1.00 -18.76
CA ALA A 234 1.99 0.09 -17.67
C ALA A 234 0.80 -0.81 -18.02
N PHE A 235 0.90 -2.08 -17.64
CA PHE A 235 -0.26 -2.96 -17.57
C PHE A 235 -1.07 -2.61 -16.33
N VAL A 236 -2.34 -2.23 -16.50
CA VAL A 236 -3.21 -1.79 -15.42
C VAL A 236 -4.58 -2.45 -15.52
N THR A 237 -5.08 -2.85 -14.36
CA THR A 237 -6.42 -3.43 -14.20
C THR A 237 -7.10 -2.80 -12.99
N SER A 238 -8.43 -2.84 -12.92
CA SER A 238 -9.18 -2.24 -11.81
C SER A 238 -8.76 -2.79 -10.44
N ALA A 239 -8.76 -1.97 -9.39
CA ALA A 239 -8.31 -2.38 -8.06
C ALA A 239 -9.43 -3.08 -7.27
N ASN A 240 -9.80 -4.28 -7.70
CA ASN A 240 -10.78 -5.16 -7.05
C ASN A 240 -10.39 -6.63 -7.30
N ILE A 241 -10.78 -7.55 -6.42
CA ILE A 241 -10.64 -8.98 -6.71
C ILE A 241 -11.43 -9.31 -7.97
N SER A 242 -10.91 -10.22 -8.80
CA SER A 242 -11.57 -10.64 -10.03
C SER A 242 -13.04 -11.03 -9.77
N ASN A 243 -13.95 -10.54 -10.61
CA ASN A 243 -15.40 -10.74 -10.50
C ASN A 243 -16.08 -10.19 -9.23
N GLN A 244 -15.39 -9.39 -8.40
CA GLN A 244 -16.00 -8.71 -7.26
C GLN A 244 -16.36 -7.26 -7.57
N LYS A 245 -17.16 -6.63 -6.69
CA LYS A 245 -17.56 -5.23 -6.79
C LYS A 245 -16.34 -4.31 -6.90
N LEU A 246 -16.49 -3.24 -7.68
CA LEU A 246 -15.49 -2.17 -7.78
C LEU A 246 -15.29 -1.51 -6.41
N LEU A 247 -14.04 -1.17 -6.12
CA LEU A 247 -13.66 -0.47 -4.90
C LEU A 247 -13.31 0.98 -5.23
N ASN A 248 -13.68 1.90 -4.34
CA ASN A 248 -13.07 3.23 -4.34
C ASN A 248 -11.61 3.14 -3.86
N PHE A 249 -10.86 4.23 -3.98
CA PHE A 249 -9.41 4.21 -3.73
C PHE A 249 -9.08 3.84 -2.28
N VAL A 250 -9.85 4.35 -1.31
CA VAL A 250 -9.65 4.06 0.12
C VAL A 250 -9.87 2.57 0.41
N ALA A 251 -10.94 1.98 -0.13
CA ALA A 251 -11.24 0.56 0.03
C ALA A 251 -10.19 -0.31 -0.68
N ALA A 252 -9.74 0.08 -1.88
CA ALA A 252 -8.65 -0.59 -2.58
C ALA A 252 -7.35 -0.54 -1.77
N ARG A 253 -6.98 0.62 -1.22
CA ARG A 253 -5.77 0.76 -0.40
C ARG A 253 -5.78 -0.15 0.83
N LYS A 254 -6.96 -0.33 1.46
CA LYS A 254 -7.17 -1.26 2.58
C LYS A 254 -7.08 -2.72 2.13
N LYS A 255 -7.72 -3.06 1.01
CA LYS A 255 -7.77 -4.43 0.48
C LYS A 255 -6.40 -4.93 0.01
N PHE A 256 -5.65 -4.06 -0.68
CA PHE A 256 -4.33 -4.34 -1.24
C PHE A 256 -3.25 -3.66 -0.41
N TRP A 257 -3.23 -3.98 0.89
CA TRP A 257 -2.30 -3.36 1.83
C TRP A 257 -0.85 -3.70 1.51
N GLN A 258 -0.58 -4.78 0.76
CA GLN A 258 0.76 -5.23 0.35
C GLN A 258 1.45 -4.25 -0.60
N ILE A 259 0.69 -3.49 -1.40
CA ILE A 259 1.25 -2.58 -2.40
C ILE A 259 1.82 -1.34 -1.72
N CYS A 260 3.11 -1.09 -1.91
CA CYS A 260 3.82 0.05 -1.31
C CYS A 260 3.89 1.29 -2.23
N LYS A 261 3.90 1.11 -3.56
CA LYS A 261 3.94 2.23 -4.51
C LYS A 261 2.53 2.75 -4.75
N ILE A 262 2.22 3.93 -4.20
CA ILE A 262 0.88 4.52 -4.22
C ILE A 262 0.87 5.85 -4.97
N PHE A 263 -0.01 5.97 -5.96
CA PHE A 263 -0.22 7.19 -6.74
C PHE A 263 -1.67 7.68 -6.56
N ASN A 264 -1.92 8.46 -5.52
CA ASN A 264 -3.24 9.01 -5.23
C ASN A 264 -3.35 10.45 -5.74
N PHE A 265 -4.24 10.67 -6.69
CA PHE A 265 -4.46 11.99 -7.29
C PHE A 265 -5.89 12.45 -7.00
N GLN A 266 -6.67 12.77 -8.03
CA GLN A 266 -8.10 13.03 -7.96
C GLN A 266 -8.92 11.73 -8.11
N GLU A 267 -10.15 11.75 -7.63
CA GLU A 267 -11.11 10.68 -7.86
C GLU A 267 -11.57 10.68 -9.32
N GLY A 268 -11.74 9.48 -9.88
CA GLY A 268 -12.29 9.28 -11.22
C GLY A 268 -13.81 9.20 -11.21
N SER A 269 -14.38 8.94 -12.38
CA SER A 269 -15.84 8.80 -12.55
C SER A 269 -16.49 7.63 -11.79
N GLY A 270 -15.70 6.68 -11.27
CA GLY A 270 -16.21 5.47 -10.61
C GLY A 270 -16.81 4.44 -11.57
N LYS A 271 -16.85 4.74 -12.87
CA LYS A 271 -17.37 3.85 -13.92
C LYS A 271 -16.21 3.22 -14.70
N PRO A 272 -16.23 1.90 -14.99
CA PRO A 272 -15.24 1.27 -15.86
C PRO A 272 -15.18 1.93 -17.24
N SER A 273 -14.02 1.86 -17.92
CA SER A 273 -13.91 2.35 -19.29
C SER A 273 -14.81 1.58 -20.26
N LYS A 274 -15.29 2.25 -21.29
CA LYS A 274 -15.85 1.55 -22.46
C LYS A 274 -14.72 0.80 -23.17
N ILE A 275 -15.02 -0.30 -23.85
CA ILE A 275 -14.03 -1.09 -24.58
C ILE A 275 -14.54 -1.27 -26.02
N TYR A 276 -13.80 -0.73 -26.97
CA TYR A 276 -14.07 -0.88 -28.39
C TYR A 276 -12.94 -1.65 -29.06
N ASP A 277 -13.30 -2.67 -29.82
CA ASP A 277 -12.38 -3.48 -30.58
C ASP A 277 -12.34 -2.99 -32.04
N ILE A 278 -11.18 -2.48 -32.45
CA ILE A 278 -10.94 -1.93 -33.79
C ILE A 278 -10.71 -3.05 -34.82
N ASP A 279 -10.26 -4.22 -34.37
CA ASP A 279 -10.02 -5.38 -35.22
C ASP A 279 -11.38 -5.95 -35.65
N THR A 280 -12.29 -6.14 -34.70
CA THR A 280 -13.64 -6.69 -34.96
C THR A 280 -14.72 -5.64 -35.21
N LYS A 281 -14.41 -4.35 -35.00
CA LYS A 281 -15.35 -3.20 -35.08
C LYS A 281 -16.55 -3.32 -34.15
N LYS A 282 -16.36 -3.85 -32.94
CA LYS A 282 -17.43 -4.11 -31.96
C LYS A 282 -17.14 -3.45 -30.61
N TRP A 283 -18.20 -2.99 -29.95
CA TRP A 283 -18.14 -2.63 -28.54
C TRP A 283 -18.18 -3.92 -27.71
N ILE A 284 -17.11 -4.16 -26.96
CA ILE A 284 -17.02 -5.25 -25.97
C ILE A 284 -17.69 -4.84 -24.66
N ARG A 285 -17.61 -3.55 -24.32
CA ARG A 285 -18.28 -2.95 -23.14
C ARG A 285 -18.65 -1.49 -23.43
N LYS A 286 -19.89 -1.09 -23.12
CA LYS A 286 -20.40 0.28 -23.30
C LYS A 286 -20.50 1.05 -21.99
#